data_AF-A0A3J4PJX2-F1
#
_entry.id   AF-A0A3J4PJX2-F1
#
_cell.length_a   1.000
_cell.length_b   1.000
_cell.length_c   1.000
_cell.angle_alpha   90.00
_cell.angle_beta   90.00
_cell.angle_gamma   90.00
#
_symmetry.space_group_name_H-M   'P 1'
#
loop_
_entity.id
_entity.type
_entity.pdbx_description
1 polymer ?
#
loop_
_entity_poly.entity_id
_entity_poly.type
_entity_poly.pdbx_seq_one_letter_code
_entity_poly.pdbx_strand_id
1 'polypeptide(L)'
;MQKHKSLRKALINAVPQLRNNPDMLRLFADNGHTDSRLESSLSFEKVYVLNVVVTDFTGDLDLIFVPVQAWLREHQPDIMTTEDGREKGFTWMIDINNDDSLDISISLRLTERTLVKEVDGALHVSYAPEPPLPEPVTRPVELYVNGELVSKWDE
;
A
#
# COMPACT_ATOMS: atom_id res chain seq x y z
N MET A 1 -6.21 -7.81 -8.61
CA MET A 1 -5.32 -7.04 -7.73
C MET A 1 -4.17 -6.52 -8.58
N GLN A 2 -3.77 -5.26 -8.43
CA GLN A 2 -2.71 -4.63 -9.24
C GLN A 2 -1.45 -4.34 -8.44
N LYS A 3 -1.57 -4.10 -7.12
CA LYS A 3 -0.46 -3.70 -6.27
C LYS A 3 0.65 -4.74 -6.21
N HIS A 4 0.31 -6.03 -6.16
CA HIS A 4 1.32 -7.11 -6.19
C HIS A 4 2.20 -7.09 -7.45
N LYS A 5 1.63 -6.76 -8.63
CA LYS A 5 2.42 -6.67 -9.88
C LYS A 5 3.31 -5.44 -9.86
N SER A 6 2.79 -4.30 -9.39
CA SER A 6 3.53 -3.06 -9.23
C SER A 6 4.72 -3.24 -8.28
N LEU A 7 4.48 -3.83 -7.09
CA LEU A 7 5.52 -4.07 -6.09
C LEU A 7 6.57 -5.06 -6.59
N ARG A 8 6.17 -6.18 -7.22
CA ARG A 8 7.12 -7.12 -7.84
C ARG A 8 8.02 -6.40 -8.85
N LYS A 9 7.45 -5.56 -9.70
CA LYS A 9 8.21 -4.77 -10.68
C LYS A 9 9.16 -3.80 -10.01
N ALA A 10 8.72 -3.10 -8.96
CA ALA A 10 9.56 -2.18 -8.18
C ALA A 10 10.77 -2.91 -7.58
N LEU A 11 10.55 -4.06 -6.95
CA LEU A 11 11.62 -4.89 -6.37
C LEU A 11 12.60 -5.43 -7.41
N ILE A 12 12.11 -6.02 -8.51
CA ILE A 12 12.96 -6.52 -9.60
C ILE A 12 13.78 -5.39 -10.25
N ASN A 13 13.20 -4.19 -10.34
CA ASN A 13 13.91 -3.03 -10.88
C ASN A 13 14.95 -2.48 -9.90
N ALA A 14 14.69 -2.49 -8.60
CA ALA A 14 15.60 -1.94 -7.61
C ALA A 14 16.74 -2.90 -7.22
N VAL A 15 16.50 -4.22 -7.24
CA VAL A 15 17.38 -5.23 -6.63
C VAL A 15 17.96 -6.17 -7.69
N PRO A 16 19.26 -6.04 -8.04
CA PRO A 16 19.88 -6.86 -9.08
C PRO A 16 19.79 -8.38 -8.83
N GLN A 17 19.90 -8.82 -7.57
CA GLN A 17 19.79 -10.25 -7.23
C GLN A 17 18.41 -10.81 -7.63
N LEU A 18 17.32 -10.13 -7.29
CA LEU A 18 15.96 -10.53 -7.66
C LEU A 18 15.71 -10.45 -9.17
N ARG A 19 16.38 -9.53 -9.86
CA ARG A 19 16.31 -9.45 -11.33
C ARG A 19 16.98 -10.63 -12.01
N ASN A 20 18.14 -11.03 -11.49
CA ASN A 20 18.94 -12.12 -12.05
C ASN A 20 18.38 -13.48 -11.67
N ASN A 21 17.67 -13.58 -10.54
CA ASN A 21 16.99 -14.79 -10.10
C ASN A 21 15.56 -14.48 -9.57
N PRO A 22 14.58 -14.30 -10.48
CA PRO A 22 13.21 -13.93 -10.11
C PRO A 22 12.46 -14.96 -9.25
N ASP A 23 12.91 -16.23 -9.27
CA ASP A 23 12.29 -17.33 -8.51
C ASP A 23 12.52 -17.20 -7.01
N MET A 24 13.55 -16.43 -6.58
CA MET A 24 13.74 -16.04 -5.18
C MET A 24 12.57 -15.21 -4.65
N LEU A 25 11.82 -14.53 -5.52
CA LEU A 25 10.76 -13.60 -5.13
C LEU A 25 9.37 -14.18 -5.33
N ARG A 26 8.69 -14.48 -4.22
CA ARG A 26 7.29 -14.90 -4.21
C ARG A 26 6.41 -13.85 -3.55
N LEU A 27 5.27 -13.57 -4.18
CA LEU A 27 4.23 -12.70 -3.61
C LEU A 27 2.91 -13.47 -3.56
N PHE A 28 2.20 -13.40 -2.45
CA PHE A 28 0.85 -13.95 -2.30
C PHE A 28 0.03 -13.11 -1.33
N ALA A 29 -1.29 -13.17 -1.45
CA ALA A 29 -2.20 -12.44 -0.57
C ALA A 29 -2.96 -13.42 0.33
N ASP A 30 -3.13 -13.07 1.61
CA ASP A 30 -3.95 -13.79 2.57
C ASP A 30 -4.67 -12.81 3.51
N ASN A 31 -5.37 -13.35 4.52
CA ASN A 31 -6.11 -12.58 5.52
C ASN A 31 -7.01 -11.49 4.92
N GLY A 32 -7.60 -11.81 3.76
CA GLY A 32 -8.34 -10.87 2.93
C GLY A 32 -9.82 -10.84 3.25
N HIS A 33 -10.42 -9.66 3.16
CA HIS A 33 -11.86 -9.49 3.05
C HIS A 33 -12.19 -8.39 2.03
N THR A 34 -13.47 -8.33 1.68
CA THR A 34 -13.99 -7.30 0.79
C THR A 34 -14.85 -6.35 1.62
N ASP A 35 -14.45 -5.08 1.70
CA ASP A 35 -15.31 -4.02 2.23
C ASP A 35 -16.25 -3.54 1.11
N SER A 36 -17.45 -4.11 1.12
CA SER A 36 -18.54 -3.77 0.21
C SER A 36 -19.67 -3.13 0.99
N ARG A 37 -20.27 -2.08 0.42
CA ARG A 37 -21.47 -1.44 0.96
C ARG A 37 -22.66 -1.71 0.03
N LEU A 38 -23.86 -1.78 0.59
CA LEU A 38 -25.11 -1.90 -0.19
C LEU A 38 -25.45 -0.56 -0.84
N GLU A 39 -24.63 -0.15 -1.80
CA GLU A 39 -24.83 1.05 -2.61
C GLU A 39 -25.38 0.69 -3.99
N SER A 40 -25.75 1.70 -4.78
CA SER A 40 -26.23 1.49 -6.15
C SER A 40 -25.16 0.91 -7.08
N SER A 41 -23.87 1.14 -6.78
CA SER A 41 -22.76 0.55 -7.51
C SER A 41 -22.25 -0.71 -6.81
N LEU A 42 -21.75 -1.67 -7.60
CA LEU A 42 -21.03 -2.85 -7.10
C LEU A 42 -19.55 -2.56 -6.77
N SER A 43 -19.20 -1.30 -6.48
CA SER A 43 -17.84 -0.92 -6.11
C SER A 43 -17.50 -1.43 -4.72
N PHE A 44 -16.23 -1.77 -4.51
CA PHE A 44 -15.76 -2.35 -3.25
C PHE A 44 -14.27 -2.11 -3.05
N GLU A 45 -13.82 -2.28 -1.82
CA GLU A 45 -12.40 -2.27 -1.47
C GLU A 45 -11.95 -3.68 -1.06
N LYS A 46 -10.81 -4.14 -1.59
CA LYS A 46 -10.15 -5.33 -1.07
C LYS A 46 -9.24 -4.90 0.06
N VAL A 47 -9.38 -5.50 1.23
CA VAL A 47 -8.49 -5.28 2.38
C VAL A 47 -7.79 -6.61 2.66
N TYR A 48 -6.46 -6.64 2.63
CA TYR A 48 -5.72 -7.90 2.67
C TYR A 48 -4.29 -7.72 3.16
N VAL A 49 -3.63 -8.82 3.50
CA VAL A 49 -2.18 -8.85 3.75
C VAL A 49 -1.48 -9.35 2.49
N LEU A 50 -0.56 -8.57 1.94
CA LEU A 50 0.35 -8.98 0.88
C LEU A 50 1.64 -9.49 1.53
N ASN A 51 1.92 -10.78 1.33
CA ASN A 51 3.15 -11.40 1.79
C ASN A 51 4.18 -11.38 0.65
N VAL A 52 5.36 -10.87 0.94
CA VAL A 52 6.53 -10.87 0.06
C VAL A 52 7.57 -11.78 0.69
N VAL A 53 7.93 -12.84 -0.01
CA VAL A 53 8.94 -13.80 0.43
C VAL A 53 10.13 -13.70 -0.51
N VAL A 54 11.32 -13.55 0.07
CA VAL A 54 12.61 -13.62 -0.60
C VAL A 54 13.42 -14.72 0.04
N THR A 55 13.93 -15.68 -0.72
CA THR A 55 14.78 -16.78 -0.21
C THR A 55 16.23 -16.59 -0.63
N ASP A 56 17.16 -17.18 0.12
CA ASP A 56 18.59 -17.27 -0.21
C ASP A 56 19.25 -15.90 -0.49
N PHE A 57 18.77 -14.82 0.15
CA PHE A 57 19.25 -13.47 -0.12
C PHE A 57 20.58 -13.21 0.58
N THR A 58 21.58 -12.72 -0.15
CA THR A 58 22.96 -12.54 0.39
C THR A 58 23.36 -11.07 0.48
N GLY A 59 22.44 -10.15 0.22
CA GLY A 59 22.68 -8.70 0.25
C GLY A 59 22.31 -8.06 1.59
N ASP A 60 22.57 -6.77 1.68
CA ASP A 60 22.09 -5.93 2.77
C ASP A 60 20.55 -5.86 2.76
N LEU A 61 19.91 -6.04 3.92
CA LEU A 61 18.44 -6.03 4.08
C LEU A 61 17.80 -4.74 3.55
N ASP A 62 18.49 -3.61 3.66
CA ASP A 62 17.97 -2.31 3.21
C ASP A 62 17.80 -2.25 1.69
N LEU A 63 18.48 -3.13 0.93
CA LEU A 63 18.23 -3.31 -0.50
C LEU A 63 16.81 -3.80 -0.79
N ILE A 64 16.17 -4.50 0.15
CA ILE A 64 14.76 -4.89 0.05
C ILE A 64 13.86 -3.84 0.70
N PHE A 65 14.20 -3.40 1.92
CA PHE A 65 13.28 -2.60 2.74
C PHE A 65 13.08 -1.20 2.18
N VAL A 66 14.13 -0.55 1.68
CA VAL A 66 14.02 0.82 1.14
C VAL A 66 13.12 0.87 -0.11
N PRO A 67 13.27 -0.02 -1.11
CA PRO A 67 12.33 -0.07 -2.23
C PRO A 67 10.88 -0.38 -1.84
N VAL A 68 10.65 -1.24 -0.84
CA VAL A 68 9.29 -1.49 -0.32
C VAL A 68 8.71 -0.21 0.28
N GLN A 69 9.47 0.50 1.12
CA GLN A 69 9.01 1.76 1.72
C GLN A 69 8.75 2.85 0.68
N ALA A 70 9.63 2.99 -0.32
CA ALA A 70 9.44 3.93 -1.43
C ALA A 70 8.16 3.61 -2.20
N TRP A 71 7.90 2.33 -2.47
CA TRP A 71 6.68 1.89 -3.13
C TRP A 71 5.43 2.14 -2.27
N LEU A 72 5.49 1.85 -0.97
CA LEU A 72 4.40 2.09 -0.02
C LEU A 72 4.02 3.57 0.09
N ARG A 73 5.00 4.47 0.02
CA ARG A 73 4.75 5.91 0.05
C ARG A 73 3.81 6.38 -1.07
N GLU A 74 3.85 5.70 -2.22
CA GLU A 74 2.99 6.01 -3.37
C GLU A 74 1.71 5.19 -3.39
N HIS A 75 1.76 3.95 -2.90
CA HIS A 75 0.70 2.95 -3.11
C HIS A 75 -0.07 2.58 -1.85
N GLN A 76 0.37 2.95 -0.64
CA GLN A 76 -0.36 2.74 0.62
C GLN A 76 0.19 3.67 1.73
N PRO A 77 0.16 5.00 1.54
CA PRO A 77 0.81 5.95 2.46
C PRO A 77 0.19 5.97 3.86
N ASP A 78 -1.08 5.58 3.99
CA ASP A 78 -1.84 5.52 5.24
C ASP A 78 -1.25 4.56 6.28
N ILE A 79 -0.51 3.53 5.84
CA ILE A 79 0.30 2.69 6.75
C ILE A 79 1.28 3.54 7.56
N MET A 80 1.79 4.64 7.01
CA MET A 80 2.80 5.46 7.70
C MET A 80 2.21 6.60 8.55
N THR A 81 0.90 6.88 8.42
CA THR A 81 0.28 8.06 9.05
C THR A 81 -0.33 7.76 10.42
N THR A 82 -0.79 6.52 10.65
CA THR A 82 -1.43 6.11 11.91
C THR A 82 -0.50 5.27 12.78
N GLU A 83 -0.75 5.22 14.09
CA GLU A 83 0.01 4.34 15.00
C GLU A 83 -0.19 2.86 14.66
N ASP A 84 -1.44 2.42 14.46
CA ASP A 84 -1.73 1.03 14.04
C ASP A 84 -1.06 0.68 12.70
N GLY A 85 -1.08 1.60 11.75
CA GLY A 85 -0.38 1.45 10.48
C GLY A 85 1.12 1.30 10.68
N ARG A 86 1.76 2.18 11.45
CA ARG A 86 3.22 2.14 11.67
C ARG A 86 3.66 0.88 12.40
N GLU A 87 2.84 0.36 13.30
CA GLU A 87 3.16 -0.86 14.06
C GLU A 87 2.89 -2.14 13.28
N LYS A 88 1.84 -2.17 12.43
CA LYS A 88 1.31 -3.43 11.89
C LYS A 88 1.20 -3.48 10.37
N GLY A 89 1.39 -2.36 9.68
CA GLY A 89 1.21 -2.25 8.24
C GLY A 89 2.41 -2.73 7.43
N PHE A 90 3.63 -2.65 7.95
CA PHE A 90 4.82 -3.28 7.38
C PHE A 90 5.55 -4.04 8.49
N THR A 91 5.29 -5.33 8.58
CA THR A 91 5.99 -6.24 9.50
C THR A 91 6.85 -7.22 8.72
N TRP A 92 7.82 -7.82 9.40
CA TRP A 92 8.77 -8.74 8.76
C TRP A 92 9.28 -9.78 9.75
N MET A 93 9.80 -10.87 9.18
CA MET A 93 10.51 -11.94 9.86
C MET A 93 11.71 -12.31 8.98
N ILE A 94 12.88 -12.42 9.60
CA ILE A 94 14.12 -12.87 8.93
C ILE A 94 14.52 -14.19 9.55
N ASP A 95 14.73 -15.19 8.71
CA ASP A 95 15.44 -16.41 9.07
C ASP A 95 16.86 -16.33 8.50
N ILE A 96 17.85 -16.65 9.33
CA ILE A 96 19.28 -16.59 8.96
C ILE A 96 19.75 -18.02 8.73
N ASN A 97 20.07 -18.32 7.48
CA ASN A 97 20.49 -19.64 7.04
C ASN A 97 21.92 -19.96 7.51
N ASN A 98 22.29 -21.25 7.47
CA ASN A 98 23.63 -21.72 7.88
C ASN A 98 24.78 -21.17 7.04
N ASP A 99 24.49 -20.66 5.83
CA ASP A 99 25.45 -20.05 4.91
C ASP A 99 25.42 -18.52 4.93
N ASP A 100 24.83 -17.94 5.99
CA ASP A 100 24.61 -16.50 6.21
C ASP A 100 23.67 -15.84 5.19
N SER A 101 23.00 -16.62 4.32
CA SER A 101 21.91 -16.09 3.50
C SER A 101 20.64 -15.86 4.33
N LEU A 102 19.75 -15.01 3.82
CA LEU A 102 18.57 -14.52 4.51
C LEU A 102 17.30 -14.98 3.79
N ASP A 103 16.42 -15.64 4.54
CA ASP A 103 15.04 -15.86 4.14
C ASP A 103 14.17 -14.77 4.76
N ILE A 104 13.63 -13.90 3.92
CA ILE A 104 12.93 -12.68 4.29
C ILE A 104 11.44 -12.88 4.03
N SER A 105 10.62 -12.78 5.07
CA SER A 105 9.16 -12.72 4.95
C SER A 105 8.68 -11.34 5.38
N ILE A 106 8.01 -10.61 4.49
CA ILE A 106 7.41 -9.31 4.75
C ILE A 106 5.89 -9.43 4.62
N SER A 107 5.15 -8.86 5.55
CA SER A 107 3.69 -8.78 5.51
C SER A 107 3.26 -7.31 5.43
N LEU A 108 2.51 -6.97 4.38
CA LEU A 108 2.03 -5.61 4.11
C LEU A 108 0.49 -5.55 4.21
N ARG A 109 -0.08 -4.71 5.06
CA ARG A 109 -1.54 -4.49 5.11
C ARG A 109 -1.96 -3.51 4.02
N LEU A 110 -2.62 -3.98 2.97
CA LEU A 110 -2.95 -3.17 1.81
C LEU A 110 -4.46 -3.10 1.58
N THR A 111 -4.87 -2.01 0.94
CA THR A 111 -6.21 -1.85 0.38
C THR A 111 -6.16 -1.75 -1.14
N GLU A 112 -7.19 -2.15 -1.88
CA GLU A 112 -7.31 -1.90 -3.32
C GLU A 112 -8.77 -1.63 -3.72
N ARG A 113 -9.08 -0.38 -4.05
CA ARG A 113 -10.44 0.02 -4.45
C ARG A 113 -10.75 -0.34 -5.90
N THR A 114 -11.83 -1.10 -6.07
CA THR A 114 -12.40 -1.50 -7.35
C THR A 114 -13.66 -0.71 -7.61
N LEU A 115 -13.71 -0.05 -8.77
CA LEU A 115 -14.86 0.74 -9.21
C LEU A 115 -15.64 -0.07 -10.23
N VAL A 116 -16.94 -0.22 -9.99
CA VAL A 116 -17.85 -0.89 -10.93
C VAL A 116 -18.90 0.11 -11.37
N LYS A 117 -19.01 0.31 -12.68
CA LYS A 117 -20.05 1.16 -13.31
C LYS A 117 -20.93 0.32 -14.21
N GLU A 118 -22.23 0.54 -14.14
CA GLU A 118 -23.17 -0.02 -15.11
C GLU A 118 -23.37 0.97 -16.26
N VAL A 119 -23.19 0.51 -17.50
CA VAL A 119 -23.41 1.28 -18.73
C VAL A 119 -24.21 0.39 -19.67
N ASP A 120 -25.42 0.82 -20.04
CA ASP A 120 -26.32 0.09 -20.94
C ASP A 120 -26.57 -1.39 -20.54
N GLY A 121 -26.66 -1.66 -19.23
CA GLY A 121 -26.84 -3.01 -18.69
C GLY A 121 -25.56 -3.85 -18.58
N ALA A 122 -24.40 -3.31 -18.94
CA ALA A 122 -23.10 -3.97 -18.82
C ALA A 122 -22.29 -3.43 -17.63
N LEU A 123 -21.59 -4.31 -16.93
CA LEU A 123 -20.71 -3.95 -15.81
C LEU A 123 -19.28 -3.69 -16.30
N HIS A 124 -18.79 -2.47 -16.06
CA HIS A 124 -17.43 -2.03 -16.36
C HIS A 124 -16.61 -1.91 -15.08
N VAL A 125 -15.51 -2.66 -15.01
CA VAL A 125 -14.62 -2.68 -13.85
C VAL A 125 -13.38 -1.83 -14.12
N SER A 126 -13.05 -0.96 -13.19
CA SER A 126 -11.80 -0.18 -13.18
C SER A 126 -11.21 -0.15 -11.76
N TYR A 127 -9.99 0.35 -11.62
CA TYR A 127 -9.28 0.40 -10.34
C TYR A 127 -9.00 1.86 -10.00
N ALA A 128 -9.33 2.27 -8.78
CA ALA A 128 -9.01 3.63 -8.36
C ALA A 128 -7.52 3.72 -7.99
N PRO A 129 -6.84 4.83 -8.34
CA PRO A 129 -5.53 5.12 -7.78
C PRO A 129 -5.65 5.42 -6.28
N GLU A 130 -4.50 5.43 -5.60
CA GLU A 130 -4.44 5.97 -4.24
C GLU A 130 -4.93 7.42 -4.21
N PRO A 131 -5.61 7.84 -3.12
CA PRO A 131 -5.87 9.25 -2.89
C PRO A 131 -4.56 10.04 -2.95
N PRO A 132 -4.56 11.23 -3.56
CA PRO A 132 -3.38 12.09 -3.51
C PRO A 132 -3.03 12.39 -2.05
N LEU A 133 -1.73 12.54 -1.77
CA LEU A 133 -1.29 13.01 -0.46
C LEU A 133 -1.96 14.36 -0.16
N PRO A 134 -2.33 14.63 1.11
CA PRO A 134 -2.90 15.92 1.46
C PRO A 134 -1.91 17.03 1.13
N GLU A 135 -2.41 18.08 0.47
CA GLU A 135 -1.62 19.28 0.26
C GLU A 135 -1.36 19.97 1.60
N PRO A 136 -0.19 20.60 1.81
CA PRO A 136 0.03 21.44 2.98
C PRO A 136 -1.03 22.54 3.04
N VAL A 137 -1.85 22.53 4.08
CA VAL A 137 -2.85 23.58 4.30
C VAL A 137 -2.32 24.62 5.26
N THR A 138 -2.46 25.89 4.90
CA THR A 138 -2.30 27.00 5.85
C THR A 138 -3.46 26.94 6.84
N ARG A 139 -3.17 27.03 8.14
CA ARG A 139 -4.20 27.04 9.17
C ARG A 139 -5.17 28.21 8.91
N PRO A 140 -6.49 27.95 8.75
CA PRO A 140 -7.46 29.04 8.58
C PRO A 140 -7.57 29.84 9.88
N VAL A 141 -7.57 31.17 9.77
CA VAL A 141 -7.64 32.10 10.93
C VAL A 141 -9.01 32.72 11.13
N GLU A 142 -9.92 32.58 10.17
CA GLU A 142 -11.27 33.13 10.25
C GLU A 142 -12.30 32.09 9.79
N LEU A 143 -13.47 32.10 10.41
CA LEU A 143 -14.64 31.30 10.03
C LEU A 143 -15.83 32.23 9.80
N TYR A 144 -16.41 32.10 8.61
CA TYR A 144 -17.64 32.77 8.23
C TYR A 144 -18.76 31.75 8.09
N VAL A 145 -19.96 32.05 8.61
CA VAL A 145 -21.17 31.26 8.40
C VAL A 145 -22.22 32.18 7.79
N ASN A 146 -22.79 31.77 6.65
CA ASN A 146 -23.72 32.59 5.86
C ASN A 146 -23.17 33.99 5.47
N GLY A 147 -21.85 34.10 5.29
CA GLY A 147 -21.17 35.36 4.96
C GLY A 147 -20.87 36.27 6.15
N GLU A 148 -21.27 35.88 7.37
CA GLU A 148 -20.96 36.62 8.59
C GLU A 148 -19.75 36.02 9.31
N LEU A 149 -18.81 36.87 9.75
CA LEU A 149 -17.67 36.43 10.55
C LEU A 149 -18.16 35.97 11.93
N VAL A 150 -17.97 34.68 12.23
CA VAL A 150 -18.43 34.07 13.49
C VAL A 150 -17.29 33.67 14.42
N SER A 151 -16.07 33.48 13.89
CA SER A 151 -14.89 33.16 14.71
C SER A 151 -13.61 33.64 14.06
N LYS A 152 -12.65 34.08 14.89
CA LYS A 152 -11.29 34.44 14.48
C LYS A 152 -10.29 33.87 15.49
N TRP A 153 -9.20 33.31 15.00
CA TRP A 153 -8.16 32.67 15.81
C TRP A 153 -6.80 33.33 15.56
N ASP A 154 -6.01 33.49 16.61
CA ASP A 154 -4.60 33.86 16.52
C ASP A 154 -3.75 32.63 16.13
N GLU A 155 -2.61 32.86 15.47
CA GLU A 155 -1.69 31.79 15.03
C GLU A 155 -1.10 30.97 16.19
#